data_AF-A0A699ZBJ9-F1
#
_entry.id   AF-A0A699ZBJ9-F1
#
_cell.length_a   1.000
_cell.length_b   1.000
_cell.length_c   1.000
_cell.angle_alpha   90.00
_cell.angle_beta   90.00
_cell.angle_gamma   90.00
#
_symmetry.space_group_name_H-M   'P 1'
#
loop_
_entity.id
_entity.type
_entity.pdbx_description
1 polymer ?
#
loop_
_entity_poly.entity_id
_entity_poly.type
_entity_poly.pdbx_seq_one_letter_code
_entity_poly.pdbx_strand_id
1 'polypeptide(L)' 'MGIAGTEVAKEAADIIIMDDNFSSIVKSVLWGRSVFTNIRKFLQFQLTVNFVALVTAFVGAVVGGTEPLNVLQLLWVNM' A
#
# COMPACT_ATOMS: atom_id res chain seq x y z
N MET A 1 -25.39 -6.99 11.32
CA MET A 1 -26.12 -5.73 11.56
C MET A 1 -25.94 -5.35 13.02
N GLY A 2 -25.58 -4.10 13.28
CA GLY A 2 -25.20 -3.58 14.58
C GLY A 2 -26.39 -3.42 15.53
N ILE A 3 -27.59 -3.14 15.01
CA ILE A 3 -28.79 -2.91 15.83
C ILE A 3 -29.65 -4.17 15.88
N ALA A 4 -30.03 -4.73 14.73
CA ALA A 4 -30.94 -5.88 14.63
C ALA A 4 -30.25 -7.25 14.63
N GLY A 5 -28.91 -7.31 14.57
CA GLY A 5 -28.18 -8.58 14.54
C GLY A 5 -28.11 -9.26 15.92
N THR A 6 -28.15 -10.60 15.94
CA THR A 6 -27.87 -11.40 17.13
C THR A 6 -26.39 -11.27 17.52
N GLU A 7 -26.07 -11.37 18.81
CA GLU A 7 -24.68 -11.23 19.28
C GLU A 7 -23.73 -12.29 18.69
N VAL A 8 -24.21 -13.53 18.58
CA VAL A 8 -23.46 -14.61 17.92
C VAL A 8 -23.13 -14.27 16.46
N ALA A 9 -24.04 -13.62 15.75
CA ALA A 9 -23.80 -13.19 14.37
C ALA A 9 -22.88 -11.96 14.28
N LYS A 10 -22.80 -11.13 15.33
CA LYS A 10 -21.85 -10.01 15.41
C LYS A 10 -20.44 -10.51 15.69
N GLU A 11 -20.27 -11.47 16.60
CA GLU A 11 -18.96 -12.05 16.93
C GLU A 11 -18.39 -12.89 15.78
N ALA A 12 -19.23 -13.55 15.00
CA ALA A 12 -18.80 -14.35 13.85
C ALA A 12 -18.47 -13.52 12.59
N ALA A 13 -18.76 -12.20 12.58
CA ALA A 13 -18.61 -11.36 11.40
C ALA A 13 -17.35 -10.48 11.46
N ASP A 14 -16.57 -10.45 10.36
CA ASP A 14 -15.37 -9.58 10.25
C ASP A 14 -15.70 -8.09 10.09
N ILE A 15 -16.91 -7.78 9.60
CA ILE A 15 -17.38 -6.40 9.36
C ILE A 15 -18.82 -6.27 9.85
N ILE A 16 -19.04 -5.35 10.79
CA ILE A 16 -20.35 -5.04 11.35
C ILE A 16 -20.81 -3.66 10.87
N ILE A 17 -21.98 -3.62 10.23
CA ILE A 17 -22.64 -2.37 9.84
C ILE A 17 -23.32 -1.79 11.08
N MET A 18 -22.81 -0.69 11.64
CA MET A 18 -23.33 -0.11 12.89
C MET A 18 -24.68 0.59 12.73
N ASP A 19 -24.96 1.14 11.55
CA ASP A 19 -26.17 1.92 11.26
C ASP A 19 -27.30 1.12 10.60
N ASP A 20 -27.13 -0.20 10.45
CA ASP A 20 -28.03 -1.13 9.74
C ASP A 20 -28.46 -0.66 8.33
N ASN A 21 -27.67 0.22 7.71
CA ASN A 21 -27.94 0.74 6.38
C ASN A 21 -27.17 -0.04 5.32
N PHE A 22 -27.88 -0.66 4.37
CA PHE A 22 -27.26 -1.35 3.24
C PHE A 22 -26.40 -0.43 2.35
N SER A 23 -26.67 0.88 2.33
CA SER A 23 -25.83 1.88 1.65
C SER A 23 -24.38 1.88 2.16
N SER A 24 -24.17 1.56 3.44
CA SER A 24 -22.84 1.47 4.05
C SER A 24 -22.00 0.36 3.44
N ILE A 25 -22.61 -0.73 2.94
CA ILE A 25 -21.91 -1.80 2.22
C ILE A 25 -21.30 -1.26 0.92
N VAL A 26 -22.07 -0.47 0.17
CA VAL A 26 -21.61 0.11 -1.10
C VAL A 26 -20.42 1.05 -0.85
N LYS A 27 -20.48 1.86 0.22
CA LYS A 27 -19.38 2.73 0.64
C LYS A 27 -18.13 1.94 1.03
N SER A 28 -18.29 0.85 1.79
CA SER A 28 -17.17 -0.03 2.16
C SER A 28 -16.49 -0.66 0.94
N VAL A 29 -17.25 -1.09 -0.06
CA VAL A 29 -16.70 -1.62 -1.32
C VAL A 29 -15.95 -0.54 -2.11
N LEU A 30 -16.49 0.68 -2.19
CA LEU A 30 -15.83 1.82 -2.83
C LEU A 30 -14.49 2.16 -2.14
N TRP A 31 -14.47 2.13 -0.80
CA TRP A 31 -13.27 2.37 -0.03
C TRP A 31 -12.23 1.26 -0.27
N GLY A 32 -12.64 -0.01 -0.27
CA GLY A 32 -11.76 -1.13 -0.59
C GLY A 32 -11.09 -1.01 -1.98
N ARG A 33 -11.84 -0.58 -3.00
CA ARG A 33 -11.27 -0.30 -4.34
C ARG A 33 -10.28 0.85 -4.35
N SER A 34 -10.57 1.89 -3.57
CA SER A 34 -9.67 3.04 -3.41
C SER A 34 -8.36 2.64 -2.73
N VAL A 35 -8.43 1.83 -1.67
CA VAL A 35 -7.26 1.28 -0.98
C VAL A 35 -6.40 0.44 -1.92
N PHE A 36 -7.01 -0.48 -2.68
CA PHE A 36 -6.28 -1.30 -3.65
C PHE A 36 -5.55 -0.43 -4.70
N THR A 37 -6.22 0.61 -5.20
CA THR A 37 -5.63 1.55 -6.15
C THR A 37 -4.45 2.32 -5.55
N ASN A 38 -4.57 2.75 -4.29
CA ASN A 38 -3.51 3.46 -3.59
C ASN A 38 -2.31 2.56 -3.31
N ILE A 39 -2.54 1.30 -2.89
CA ILE A 39 -1.46 0.31 -2.70
C ILE A 39 -0.72 0.09 -4.03
N ARG A 40 -1.43 -0.05 -5.15
CA ARG A 40 -0.78 -0.22 -6.46
C ARG A 40 0.09 0.97 -6.84
N LYS A 41 -0.39 2.20 -6.59
CA LYS A 41 0.39 3.42 -6.84
C LYS A 41 1.63 3.51 -5.94
N PHE A 42 1.48 3.16 -4.67
CA PHE A 42 2.58 3.09 -3.72
C PHE A 42 3.65 2.08 -4.17
N LEU A 43 3.24 0.87 -4.54
CA LEU A 43 4.15 -0.16 -5.06
C LEU A 43 4.85 0.28 -6.36
N GLN A 44 4.13 0.93 -7.26
CA GLN A 44 4.73 1.45 -8.50
C GLN A 44 5.80 2.51 -8.21
N PHE A 45 5.54 3.42 -7.27
CA PHE A 45 6.52 4.40 -6.83
C PHE A 45 7.76 3.71 -6.25
N GLN A 46 7.57 2.79 -5.31
CA GLN A 46 8.65 2.07 -4.65
C GLN A 46 9.51 1.28 -5.64
N LEU A 47 8.89 0.56 -6.58
CA LEU A 47 9.60 -0.20 -7.62
C LEU A 47 10.38 0.72 -8.57
N THR A 48 9.79 1.85 -8.98
CA THR A 48 10.46 2.81 -9.86
C THR A 48 11.71 3.38 -9.20
N VAL A 49 11.62 3.74 -7.92
CA VAL A 49 12.73 4.26 -7.14
C VAL A 49 13.86 3.23 -7.00
N ASN A 50 13.54 1.99 -6.62
CA ASN A 50 14.54 0.92 -6.52
C ASN A 50 15.20 0.62 -7.88
N PHE A 51 14.42 0.65 -8.97
CA PHE A 51 14.94 0.43 -10.32
C PHE A 51 15.92 1.54 -10.75
N VAL A 52 15.56 2.82 -10.53
CA VAL A 52 16.44 3.96 -10.83
C VAL A 52 17.73 3.89 -10.02
N ALA A 53 17.65 3.54 -8.74
CA ALA A 53 18.81 3.45 -7.88
C ALA A 53 19.76 2.30 -8.31
N LEU A 54 19.20 1.15 -8.72
CA LEU A 54 19.96 0.04 -9.31
C LEU A 54 20.67 0.46 -10.61
N VAL A 55 19.96 1.10 -11.53
CA VAL A 55 20.53 1.56 -12.81
C VAL A 55 21.64 2.58 -12.57
N THR A 56 21.43 3.51 -11.63
CA THR A 56 22.42 4.55 -11.28
C THR A 56 23.68 3.93 -10.68
N ALA A 57 23.54 2.93 -9.79
CA ALA A 57 24.68 2.19 -9.24
C ALA A 57 25.41 1.40 -10.34
N PHE A 58 24.68 0.74 -11.24
CA PHE A 58 25.25 -0.02 -12.34
C PHE A 58 26.06 0.86 -13.31
N VAL A 59 25.51 2.01 -13.71
CA VAL A 59 26.22 2.97 -14.57
C VAL A 59 27.46 3.53 -13.86
N GLY A 60 27.36 3.86 -12.56
CA GLY A 60 28.50 4.30 -11.76
C GLY A 60 29.64 3.27 -11.74
N ALA A 61 29.31 2.00 -11.54
CA ALA A 61 30.29 0.91 -11.54
C ALA A 61 30.96 0.70 -12.90
N VAL A 62 30.23 0.85 -14.01
CA VAL A 62 30.77 0.66 -15.38
C VAL A 62 31.68 1.83 -15.80
N VAL A 63 31.37 3.06 -15.38
CA VAL A 63 32.13 4.26 -15.76
C VAL A 63 33.40 4.44 -14.90
N GLY A 64 33.60 3.61 -13.86
CA GLY A 64 34.81 3.63 -13.02
C GLY A 64 34.93 4.85 -12.10
N GLY A 65 33.85 5.61 -11.95
CA GLY A 65 33.75 6.73 -11.01
C GLY A 65 33.25 6.26 -9.64
N THR A 66 33.67 6.95 -8.58
CA THR A 66 33.17 6.81 -7.20
C THR A 66 31.66 6.56 -7.18
N GLU A 67 31.24 5.55 -6.42
CA GLU A 67 29.84 5.14 -6.28
C GLU A 67 28.94 6.37 -6.02
N PRO A 68 28.06 6.76 -6.97
CA PRO A 68 27.32 8.01 -6.88
C PRO A 68 26.24 8.00 -5.78
N LEU A 69 25.90 6.82 -5.25
CA LEU A 69 24.90 6.63 -4.21
C LEU A 69 25.41 5.61 -3.19
N ASN A 70 25.60 6.06 -1.94
CA ASN A 70 25.97 5.18 -0.84
C ASN A 70 24.76 4.31 -0.43
N VAL A 71 24.98 3.05 -0.04
CA VAL A 71 23.95 2.10 0.40
C VAL A 71 23.03 2.70 1.48
N LEU A 72 23.56 3.58 2.34
CA LEU A 72 22.78 4.31 3.34
C LEU A 72 21.77 5.29 2.73
N GLN A 73 22.11 5.98 1.63
CA GLN A 73 21.20 6.90 0.93
C GLN A 73 20.10 6.14 0.18
N LEU A 74 20.44 4.98 -0.37
CA LEU A 74 19.48 4.03 -0.95
C LEU A 74 18.47 3.52 0.10
N LEU A 75 18.94 3.23 1.31
CA LEU A 75 18.08 2.83 2.44
C LEU A 75 17.17 3.97 2.92
N TRP A 76 17.68 5.20 2.94
CA TRP A 76 16.90 6.40 3.25
C TRP A 76 15.82 6.70 2.22
N VAL A 77 16.10 6.48 0.94
CA VAL A 77 15.14 6.70 -0.16
C VAL A 77 14.04 5.62 -0.17
N ASN A 78 14.29 4.46 0.45
CA ASN A 78 13.31 3.38 0.58
C ASN A 78 12.32 3.59 1.74
N MET A 79 12.72 4.31 2.80
CA MET A 79 11.94 4.50 4.03
C MET A 79 10.79 5.50 3.85
#